data_AF-A0A1C7WBY8-F1
#
_entry.id   AF-A0A1C7WBY8-F1
#
_cell.length_a   1.000
_cell.length_b   1.000
_cell.length_c   1.000
_cell.angle_alpha   90.00
_cell.angle_beta   90.00
_cell.angle_gamma   90.00
#
_symmetry.space_group_name_H-M   'P 1'
#
loop_
_entity.id
_entity.type
_entity.pdbx_description
1 polymer ?
#
loop_
_entity_poly.entity_id
_entity_poly.type
_entity_poly.pdbx_seq_one_letter_code
_entity_poly.pdbx_strand_id
1 'polypeptide(L)' 'MNYTGNEDLRAAIAALSNDMCEMHLRLRELVSVYFWNSEVLAERLAGQILRDAHDRYAEIYRAINELDHHFKD' A
#
# COMPACT_ATOMS: atom_id res chain seq x y z
N MET A 1 -13.51 -23.41 -8.13
CA MET A 1 -12.74 -22.15 -8.19
C MET A 1 -12.51 -21.80 -9.65
N ASN A 2 -12.77 -20.56 -10.05
CA ASN A 2 -12.70 -20.13 -11.46
C ASN A 2 -11.26 -20.13 -12.04
N TYR A 3 -10.26 -20.41 -11.21
CA TYR A 3 -8.84 -20.28 -11.52
C TYR A 3 -8.04 -21.57 -11.36
N THR A 4 -8.67 -22.73 -11.48
CA THR A 4 -7.97 -24.03 -11.47
C THR A 4 -6.87 -24.05 -12.54
N GLY A 5 -5.63 -24.39 -12.16
CA GLY A 5 -4.46 -24.39 -13.06
C GLY A 5 -3.69 -23.06 -13.10
N ASN A 6 -4.05 -22.08 -12.27
CA ASN A 6 -3.35 -20.79 -12.12
C ASN A 6 -2.87 -20.56 -10.68
N GLU A 7 -2.52 -21.63 -9.96
CA GLU A 7 -2.12 -21.56 -8.55
C GLU A 7 -0.91 -20.65 -8.34
N ASP A 8 0.08 -20.69 -9.24
CA ASP A 8 1.28 -19.84 -9.18
C ASP A 8 0.94 -18.35 -9.36
N LEU A 9 0.02 -18.03 -10.28
CA LEU A 9 -0.44 -16.65 -10.50
C LEU A 9 -1.15 -16.12 -9.25
N ARG A 10 -2.00 -16.93 -8.63
CA ARG A 10 -2.70 -16.56 -7.39
C ARG A 10 -1.73 -16.33 -6.25
N ALA A 11 -0.75 -17.21 -6.10
CA ALA A 11 0.29 -17.07 -5.07
C ALA A 11 1.11 -15.79 -5.29
N ALA A 12 1.47 -15.48 -6.54
CA ALA A 12 2.21 -14.27 -6.88
C ALA A 12 1.41 -13.00 -6.58
N ILE A 13 0.11 -12.97 -6.91
CA ILE A 13 -0.76 -11.82 -6.63
C ILE A 13 -1.00 -11.64 -5.13
N ALA A 14 -1.21 -12.73 -4.40
CA ALA A 14 -1.37 -12.69 -2.95
C ALA A 14 -0.10 -12.17 -2.25
N ALA A 15 1.09 -12.64 -2.68
CA ALA A 15 2.37 -12.16 -2.16
C ALA A 15 2.56 -10.67 -2.43
N LEU A 16 2.31 -10.22 -3.67
CA LEU A 16 2.39 -8.80 -4.03
C LEU A 16 1.43 -7.96 -3.17
N SER A 17 0.17 -8.40 -3.01
CA SER A 17 -0.82 -7.68 -2.19
C SER A 17 -0.36 -7.55 -0.73
N ASN A 18 0.25 -8.59 -0.17
CA ASN A 18 0.80 -8.56 1.19
C ASN A 18 1.97 -7.56 1.32
N ASP A 19 2.96 -7.64 0.42
CA ASP A 19 4.10 -6.72 0.41
C ASP A 19 3.62 -5.26 0.28
N MET A 20 2.58 -5.04 -0.52
CA MET A 20 2.00 -3.72 -0.68
C MET A 20 1.24 -3.24 0.56
N CYS A 21 0.55 -4.13 1.27
CA CYS A 21 -0.09 -3.80 2.55
C CYS A 21 0.94 -3.33 3.58
N GLU A 22 2.08 -4.02 3.70
CA GLU A 22 3.16 -3.65 4.62
C GLU A 22 3.74 -2.26 4.29
N MET A 23 3.99 -1.99 3.01
CA MET A 23 4.48 -0.67 2.57
C MET A 23 3.42 0.43 2.80
N HIS A 24 2.13 0.14 2.57
CA HIS A 24 1.04 1.08 2.86
C HIS A 24 1.03 1.48 4.34
N LEU A 25 1.13 0.49 5.25
CA LEU A 25 1.19 0.74 6.69
C LEU A 25 2.43 1.56 7.08
N ARG A 26 3.59 1.24 6.50
CA ARG A 26 4.83 1.99 6.74
C ARG A 26 4.73 3.44 6.29
N LEU A 27 4.20 3.70 5.09
CA LEU A 27 3.97 5.06 4.61
C LEU A 27 3.00 5.82 5.50
N ARG A 28 1.91 5.17 5.93
CA ARG A 28 0.93 5.76 6.83
C ARG A 28 1.52 6.16 8.18
N GLU A 29 2.39 5.33 8.75
CA GLU A 29 3.10 5.63 9.99
C GLU A 29 4.01 6.85 9.83
N LEU A 30 4.81 6.91 8.77
CA LEU A 30 5.69 8.06 8.49
C LEU A 30 4.90 9.35 8.26
N VAL A 31 3.76 9.29 7.59
CA VAL A 31 2.83 10.43 7.46
C VAL A 31 2.29 10.86 8.82
N SER A 32 1.94 9.91 9.70
CA SER A 32 1.51 10.21 11.06
C SER A 32 2.56 10.98 11.84
N VAL A 33 3.82 10.53 11.79
CA VAL A 33 4.93 11.15 12.52
C VAL A 33 5.27 12.53 11.95
N TYR A 34 5.53 12.62 10.64
CA TYR A 34 6.17 13.80 10.05
C TYR A 34 5.20 14.84 9.46
N PHE A 35 3.98 14.45 9.10
CA PHE A 35 2.99 15.39 8.55
C PHE A 35 2.02 15.90 9.60
N TRP A 36 1.41 15.00 10.38
CA TRP A 36 0.32 15.37 11.30
C TRP A 36 0.80 15.88 12.66
N ASN A 37 1.95 15.40 13.15
CA ASN A 37 2.38 15.60 14.53
C ASN A 37 3.70 16.38 14.69
N SER A 38 4.23 16.99 13.62
CA SER A 38 5.49 17.72 13.68
C SER A 38 5.35 19.25 13.61
N GLU A 39 6.08 19.93 14.49
CA GLU A 39 6.27 21.39 14.47
C GLU A 39 7.60 21.80 13.81
N VAL A 40 8.45 20.84 13.46
CA VAL A 40 9.77 21.08 12.84
C VAL A 40 9.61 21.28 11.34
N LEU A 41 10.13 22.40 10.81
CA LEU A 41 9.96 22.76 9.40
C LEU A 41 10.46 21.67 8.43
N ALA A 42 11.65 21.11 8.68
CA ALA A 42 12.22 20.07 7.83
C ALA A 42 11.34 18.80 7.79
N GLU A 43 10.79 18.41 8.94
CA GLU A 43 9.90 17.25 9.05
C GLU A 43 8.57 17.50 8.35
N ARG A 44 8.00 18.70 8.46
CA ARG A 44 6.75 19.06 7.75
C ARG A 44 6.92 19.02 6.23
N LEU A 45 8.05 19.48 5.72
CA LEU A 45 8.37 19.41 4.28
C LEU A 45 8.48 17.95 3.82
N ALA A 46 9.16 17.10 4.59
CA ALA A 46 9.22 15.67 4.33
C ALA A 46 7.82 15.03 4.41
N GLY A 47 7.03 15.40 5.42
CA GLY A 47 5.68 14.93 5.66
C GLY A 47 4.73 15.22 4.50
N GLN A 48 4.86 16.39 3.85
CA GLN A 48 4.09 16.71 2.65
C GLN A 48 4.36 15.73 1.51
N ILE A 49 5.65 15.47 1.22
CA ILE A 49 6.04 14.51 0.17
C ILE A 49 5.59 13.09 0.54
N LEU A 50 5.72 12.71 1.81
CA LEU A 50 5.28 11.40 2.32
C LEU A 50 3.77 11.22 2.17
N ARG A 51 2.97 12.26 2.43
CA ARG A 51 1.51 12.22 2.26
C ARG A 51 1.14 12.05 0.79
N ASP A 52 1.75 12.83 -0.09
CA ASP A 52 1.50 12.73 -1.54
C ASP A 52 1.89 11.35 -2.08
N ALA A 53 3.01 10.80 -1.61
CA ALA A 53 3.45 9.46 -1.96
C ALA A 53 2.48 8.39 -1.43
N HIS A 54 2.04 8.50 -0.18
CA HIS A 54 1.06 7.60 0.43
C HIS A 54 -0.26 7.59 -0.34
N ASP A 55 -0.78 8.76 -0.72
CA ASP A 55 -2.08 8.86 -1.40
C ASP A 55 -2.04 8.20 -2.79
N ARG A 56 -0.96 8.44 -3.57
CA ARG A 56 -0.73 7.74 -4.85
C ARG A 56 -0.53 6.23 -4.65
N TYR A 57 0.21 5.85 -3.62
CA TYR A 57 0.45 4.44 -3.31
C TYR A 57 -0.86 3.72 -2.94
N ALA A 58 -1.74 4.38 -2.18
CA ALA A 58 -3.03 3.84 -1.76
C ALA A 58 -3.98 3.56 -2.94
N GLU A 59 -3.86 4.29 -4.05
CA GLU A 59 -4.59 3.99 -5.29
C GLU A 59 -4.11 2.67 -5.92
N ILE A 60 -2.80 2.50 -6.07
CA ILE A 60 -2.21 1.28 -6.63
C ILE A 60 -2.49 0.08 -5.72
N TYR A 61 -2.30 0.24 -4.41
CA TYR A 61 -2.59 -0.78 -3.41
C TYR A 61 -4.05 -1.25 -3.47
N ARG A 62 -5.01 -0.33 -3.60
CA ARG A 62 -6.43 -0.70 -3.73
C ARG A 62 -6.71 -1.55 -4.97
N ALA A 63 -6.14 -1.18 -6.12
CA ALA A 63 -6.30 -1.95 -7.35
C ALA A 63 -5.73 -3.37 -7.25
N ILE A 64 -4.55 -3.53 -6.62
CA ILE A 64 -3.93 -4.84 -6.41
C ILE A 64 -4.69 -5.67 -5.37
N ASN A 65 -5.19 -5.05 -4.31
CA ASN A 65 -5.98 -5.74 -3.29
C ASN A 65 -7.34 -6.22 -3.84
N GLU A 66 -7.97 -5.43 -4.72
CA GLU A 66 -9.18 -5.83 -5.44
C GLU A 66 -8.90 -7.01 -6.40
N LEU A 67 -7.76 -6.97 -7.10
CA LEU A 67 -7.31 -8.10 -7.92
C LEU A 67 -7.11 -9.38 -7.10
N ASP A 68 -6.40 -9.29 -5.96
CA ASP A 68 -6.21 -10.43 -5.03
C ASP A 68 -7.55 -10.97 -4.51
N HIS A 69 -8.50 -10.08 -4.20
CA HIS A 69 -9.84 -10.49 -3.79
C HIS A 69 -10.56 -11.30 -4.88
N HIS A 70 -10.49 -10.86 -6.15
CA HIS A 70 -11.05 -11.62 -7.27
C HIS A 70 -10.45 -13.01 -7.42
N PHE A 71 -9.18 -13.22 -7.07
CA PHE A 71 -8.54 -14.54 -7.09
C PHE A 71 -8.87 -15.41 -5.86
N LYS A 72 -9.51 -14.86 -4.83
CA LYS A 72 -9.98 -15.60 -3.65
C LYS A 72 -11.41 -16.09 -3.79
N ASP A 73 -12.24 -15.39 -4.57
CA ASP A 73 -13.62 -15.77 -4.94
C ASP A 73 -13.68 -16.92 -5.98
#